data_AF-A0A553LR04-F1
#
_entry.id   AF-A0A553LR04-F1
#
_cell.length_a   1.000
_cell.length_b   1.000
_cell.length_c   1.000
_cell.angle_alpha   90.00
_cell.angle_beta   90.00
_cell.angle_gamma   90.00
#
_symmetry.space_group_name_H-M   'P 1'
#
loop_
_entity.id
_entity.type
_entity.pdbx_description
1 polymer ?
#
loop_
_entity_poly.entity_id
_entity_poly.type
_entity_poly.pdbx_seq_one_letter_code
_entity_poly.pdbx_strand_id
1 'polypeptide(L)'
;MAGMKLSKNGFEILQRVMAELEMERPDVLRLAFAKGLTESELIQEREKEEMANIEIPVSVIAKGDDIVLIKHLLIDKVQTQINDEALDKLIVSCIEQGLEIMNEELNQLTGADSYFFYLLEKHGIA
;
A
#
# COMPACT_ATOMS: atom_id res chain seq x y z
N MET A 1 -2.61 -18.20 9.87
CA MET A 1 -2.09 -16.83 9.70
C MET A 1 -0.57 -16.88 9.80
N ALA A 2 0.08 -17.07 8.66
CA ALA A 2 1.54 -17.07 8.55
C ALA A 2 2.00 -15.67 8.11
N GLY A 3 3.30 -15.38 8.19
CA GLY A 3 3.84 -14.10 7.70
C GLY A 3 3.59 -13.91 6.20
N MET A 4 3.21 -12.69 5.82
CA MET A 4 2.98 -12.29 4.42
C MET A 4 4.29 -11.79 3.81
N LYS A 5 4.53 -11.99 2.52
CA LYS A 5 5.72 -11.46 1.82
C LYS A 5 5.28 -10.50 0.73
N LEU A 6 5.95 -9.35 0.64
CA LEU A 6 5.80 -8.41 -0.48
C LEU A 6 6.66 -8.86 -1.66
N SER A 7 6.35 -8.41 -2.87
CA SER A 7 7.30 -8.47 -3.98
C SER A 7 8.55 -7.62 -3.71
N LYS A 8 9.65 -7.91 -4.42
CA LYS A 8 10.88 -7.09 -4.36
C LYS A 8 10.58 -5.63 -4.72
N ASN A 9 9.79 -5.40 -5.76
CA ASN A 9 9.38 -4.06 -6.18
C ASN A 9 8.56 -3.37 -5.09
N GLY A 10 7.57 -4.06 -4.52
CA GLY A 10 6.78 -3.53 -3.40
C GLY A 10 7.65 -3.18 -2.18
N PHE A 11 8.69 -3.96 -1.90
CA PHE A 11 9.64 -3.64 -0.82
C PHE A 11 10.48 -2.39 -1.12
N GLU A 12 10.98 -2.22 -2.35
CA GLU A 12 11.73 -1.03 -2.75
C GLU A 12 10.86 0.23 -2.64
N ILE A 13 9.62 0.15 -3.10
CA ILE A 13 8.63 1.23 -2.98
C ILE A 13 8.37 1.54 -1.51
N LEU A 14 8.17 0.53 -0.65
CA LEU A 14 7.98 0.70 0.78
C LEU A 14 9.15 1.48 1.42
N GLN A 15 10.40 1.12 1.12
CA GLN A 15 11.57 1.83 1.64
C GLN A 15 11.59 3.29 1.19
N ARG A 16 11.25 3.55 -0.07
CA ARG A 16 11.17 4.91 -0.60
C ARG A 16 10.08 5.71 0.12
N VAL A 17 8.87 5.18 0.21
CA VAL A 17 7.73 5.85 0.85
C VAL A 17 8.03 6.13 2.33
N MET A 18 8.64 5.18 3.05
CA MET A 18 9.08 5.39 4.43
C MET A 18 10.08 6.55 4.55
N ALA A 19 11.04 6.63 3.64
CA ALA A 19 12.04 7.69 3.64
C ALA A 19 11.46 9.06 3.30
N GLU A 20 10.61 9.14 2.27
CA GLU A 20 10.02 10.41 1.80
C GLU A 20 8.98 10.97 2.78
N LEU A 21 8.19 10.11 3.42
CA LEU A 21 7.16 10.51 4.38
C LEU A 21 7.65 10.55 5.83
N GLU A 22 8.89 10.14 6.10
CA GLU A 22 9.46 10.00 7.44
C GLU A 22 8.58 9.15 8.39
N MET A 23 8.00 8.07 7.84
CA MET A 23 7.06 7.20 8.56
C MET A 23 7.64 5.82 8.85
N GLU A 24 7.26 5.27 10.00
CA GLU A 24 7.62 3.91 10.40
C GLU A 24 6.91 2.87 9.52
N ARG A 25 7.59 1.73 9.31
CA ARG A 25 7.11 0.63 8.45
C ARG A 25 5.65 0.21 8.74
N PRO A 26 5.22 0.03 10.01
CA PRO A 26 3.85 -0.38 10.31
C PRO A 26 2.80 0.62 9.82
N ASP A 27 3.10 1.91 9.90
CA ASP A 27 2.15 2.97 9.55
C ASP A 27 2.05 3.12 8.03
N VAL A 28 3.18 3.03 7.31
CA VAL A 28 3.18 2.99 5.85
C VAL A 28 2.42 1.79 5.31
N LEU A 29 2.59 0.60 5.90
CA LEU A 29 1.88 -0.61 5.49
C LEU A 29 0.36 -0.50 5.71
N ARG A 30 -0.08 0.12 6.81
CA ARG A 30 -1.52 0.38 7.05
C ARG A 30 -2.07 1.38 6.05
N LEU A 31 -1.32 2.44 5.77
CA LEU A 31 -1.74 3.46 4.81
C LEU A 31 -1.84 2.88 3.40
N ALA A 32 -0.84 2.10 2.97
CA ALA A 32 -0.87 1.38 1.71
C ALA A 32 -2.05 0.41 1.64
N PHE A 33 -2.29 -0.38 2.69
CA PHE A 33 -3.47 -1.26 2.74
C PHE A 33 -4.77 -0.48 2.57
N ALA A 34 -4.95 0.62 3.32
CA ALA A 34 -6.14 1.44 3.23
C ALA A 34 -6.33 2.03 1.81
N LYS A 35 -5.26 2.56 1.21
CA LYS A 35 -5.28 3.08 -0.16
C LYS A 35 -5.65 2.02 -1.19
N GLY A 36 -5.00 0.86 -1.15
CA GLY A 36 -5.35 -0.24 -2.05
C GLY A 36 -6.78 -0.73 -1.85
N LEU A 37 -7.27 -0.73 -0.60
CA LEU A 37 -8.65 -1.08 -0.30
C LEU A 37 -9.66 -0.04 -0.79
N THR A 38 -9.34 1.24 -0.86
CA THR A 38 -10.30 2.27 -1.31
C THR A 38 -10.21 2.58 -2.79
N GLU A 39 -9.02 2.61 -3.36
CA GLU A 39 -8.76 3.15 -4.70
C GLU A 39 -8.67 2.07 -5.79
N SER A 40 -8.45 0.81 -5.42
CA SER A 40 -8.45 -0.28 -6.39
C SER A 40 -9.86 -0.69 -6.81
N GLU A 41 -10.21 -0.58 -8.10
CA GLU A 41 -11.50 -1.04 -8.61
C GLU A 41 -11.67 -2.57 -8.54
N LEU A 42 -10.57 -3.32 -8.66
CA LEU A 42 -10.55 -4.78 -8.62
C LEU A 42 -9.32 -5.28 -7.84
N ILE A 43 -9.56 -5.88 -6.67
CA ILE A 43 -8.52 -6.62 -5.96
C ILE A 43 -8.45 -8.02 -6.58
N GLN A 44 -7.47 -8.24 -7.45
CA GLN A 44 -7.17 -9.54 -8.01
C GLN A 44 -5.89 -10.09 -7.37
N GLU A 45 -5.84 -11.40 -7.15
CA GLU A 45 -4.60 -12.07 -6.75
C GLU A 45 -3.54 -11.85 -7.85
N ARG A 46 -2.44 -11.16 -7.53
CA ARG A 46 -1.32 -11.00 -8.46
C ARG A 46 -0.50 -12.29 -8.53
N GLU A 47 -0.21 -12.77 -9.75
CA GLU A 47 0.67 -13.92 -9.93
C GLU A 47 2.15 -13.54 -9.73
N LYS A 48 2.77 -14.22 -8.77
CA LYS A 48 4.21 -14.49 -8.58
C LYS A 48 5.20 -13.52 -9.26
N GLU A 49 5.32 -12.32 -8.68
CA GLU A 49 6.61 -11.62 -8.71
C GLU A 49 7.61 -12.29 -7.75
N GLU A 50 8.91 -12.04 -7.96
CA GLU A 50 9.94 -12.47 -7.01
C GLU A 50 9.64 -11.86 -5.63
N MET A 51 9.29 -12.71 -4.67
CA MET A 51 8.95 -12.25 -3.33
C MET A 51 10.21 -11.81 -2.57
N ALA A 52 10.12 -10.68 -1.90
CA ALA A 52 11.12 -10.22 -0.96
C ALA A 52 11.26 -11.21 0.20
N ASN A 53 12.45 -11.31 0.77
CA ASN A 53 12.75 -12.27 1.84
C ASN A 53 12.25 -11.80 3.22
N ILE A 54 11.28 -10.88 3.25
CA ILE A 54 10.81 -10.20 4.47
C ILE A 54 9.36 -10.62 4.73
N GLU A 55 9.13 -11.17 5.92
CA GLU A 55 7.81 -11.54 6.41
C GLU A 55 7.20 -10.39 7.21
N ILE A 56 6.01 -9.98 6.80
CA ILE A 56 5.17 -8.99 7.46
C ILE A 56 4.05 -9.74 8.18
N PRO A 57 3.98 -9.65 9.52
CA PRO A 57 2.89 -10.27 10.24
C PRO A 57 1.59 -9.49 10.02
N VAL A 58 0.49 -10.20 9.83
CA VAL A 58 -0.86 -9.62 9.65
C VAL A 58 -1.24 -8.66 10.79
N SER A 59 -0.70 -8.90 11.99
CA SER A 59 -0.87 -8.04 13.17
C SER A 59 -0.35 -6.59 13.01
N VAL A 60 0.43 -6.31 11.96
CA VAL A 60 0.83 -4.95 11.59
C VAL A 60 -0.34 -4.19 10.99
N ILE A 61 -1.14 -4.86 10.15
CA ILE A 61 -2.27 -4.27 9.42
C ILE A 61 -3.48 -4.15 10.32
N ALA A 62 -3.85 -5.24 11.02
CA ALA A 62 -4.98 -5.26 11.95
C ALA A 62 -4.71 -6.14 13.15
N LYS A 63 -5.23 -5.75 14.33
CA LYS A 63 -5.11 -6.52 15.57
C LYS A 63 -6.49 -6.85 16.13
N GLY A 64 -6.65 -8.05 16.67
CA GLY A 64 -7.88 -8.45 17.36
C GLY A 64 -9.11 -8.33 16.47
N ASP A 65 -10.09 -7.54 16.90
CA ASP A 65 -11.38 -7.36 16.23
C ASP A 65 -11.27 -6.64 14.87
N ASP A 66 -10.19 -5.88 14.64
CA ASP A 66 -9.95 -5.19 13.36
C ASP A 66 -9.77 -6.17 12.20
N ILE A 67 -9.29 -7.39 12.47
CA ILE A 67 -9.13 -8.44 11.45
C ILE A 67 -10.50 -8.86 10.91
N VAL A 68 -11.50 -8.93 11.78
CA VAL A 68 -12.88 -9.28 11.39
C VAL A 68 -13.44 -8.19 10.49
N LEU A 69 -13.20 -6.92 10.83
CA LEU A 69 -13.61 -5.79 10.00
C LEU A 69 -12.93 -5.84 8.62
N ILE A 70 -11.61 -6.02 8.56
CA ILE A 70 -10.89 -6.15 7.29
C ILE A 70 -11.44 -7.30 6.44
N LYS A 71 -11.73 -8.45 7.06
CA LYS A 71 -12.31 -9.59 6.36
C LYS A 71 -13.67 -9.24 5.74
N HIS A 72 -14.53 -8.52 6.47
CA HIS A 72 -15.82 -8.07 5.91
C HIS A 72 -15.64 -7.07 4.77
N LEU A 73 -14.73 -6.10 4.90
CA LEU A 73 -14.46 -5.12 3.84
C LEU A 73 -13.94 -5.78 2.55
N LEU A 74 -13.06 -6.78 2.69
CA LEU A 74 -12.55 -7.53 1.55
C LEU A 74 -13.63 -8.45 0.94
N ILE A 75 -14.46 -9.11 1.75
CA ILE A 75 -15.58 -9.91 1.24
C ILE A 75 -16.56 -9.04 0.44
N ASP A 76 -16.89 -7.85 0.96
CA ASP A 76 -17.78 -6.90 0.27
C ASP A 76 -17.19 -6.47 -1.08
N LYS A 77 -15.88 -6.20 -1.09
CA LYS A 77 -15.18 -5.70 -2.28
C LYS A 77 -14.92 -6.77 -3.35
N VAL A 78 -14.65 -8.02 -2.97
CA VAL A 78 -14.38 -9.13 -3.90
C VAL A 78 -15.64 -9.97 -4.17
N GLN A 79 -16.77 -9.65 -3.52
CA GLN A 79 -18.09 -10.29 -3.65
C GLN A 79 -18.07 -11.83 -3.59
N THR A 80 -17.08 -12.42 -2.92
CA THR A 80 -16.83 -13.86 -2.87
C THR A 80 -16.49 -14.29 -1.46
N GLN A 81 -16.72 -15.56 -1.13
CA GLN A 81 -16.31 -16.12 0.15
C GLN A 81 -14.79 -16.31 0.16
N ILE A 82 -14.13 -15.69 1.13
CA ILE A 82 -12.67 -15.68 1.28
C ILE A 82 -12.30 -16.66 2.42
N ASN A 83 -11.46 -17.65 2.11
CA ASN A 83 -10.82 -18.48 3.13
C ASN A 83 -9.60 -17.74 3.73
N ASP A 84 -9.07 -18.20 4.87
CA ASP A 84 -8.03 -17.44 5.56
C ASP A 84 -6.71 -17.33 4.74
N GLU A 85 -6.43 -18.27 3.84
CA GLU A 85 -5.27 -18.18 2.93
C GLU A 85 -5.48 -17.13 1.81
N ALA A 86 -6.68 -17.04 1.24
CA ALA A 86 -7.02 -16.02 0.26
C ALA A 86 -7.09 -14.63 0.91
N LEU A 87 -7.47 -14.55 2.19
CA LEU A 87 -7.47 -13.30 2.94
C LEU A 87 -6.06 -12.71 3.01
N ASP A 88 -5.08 -13.53 3.42
CA ASP A 88 -3.68 -13.10 3.51
C ASP A 88 -3.16 -12.61 2.14
N LYS A 89 -3.51 -13.30 1.04
CA LYS A 89 -3.13 -12.86 -0.32
C LYS A 89 -3.80 -11.54 -0.74
N LEU A 90 -5.09 -11.39 -0.47
CA LEU A 90 -5.83 -10.17 -0.82
C LEU A 90 -5.32 -8.96 -0.03
N ILE A 91 -4.94 -9.15 1.23
CA ILE A 91 -4.28 -8.11 2.04
C ILE A 91 -2.97 -7.70 1.36
N VAL A 92 -2.14 -8.67 0.95
CA VAL A 92 -0.88 -8.37 0.23
C VAL A 92 -1.16 -7.62 -1.06
N SER A 93 -2.11 -8.06 -1.89
CA SER A 93 -2.45 -7.36 -3.13
C SER A 93 -2.95 -5.94 -2.88
N CYS A 94 -3.71 -5.69 -1.81
CA CYS A 94 -4.09 -4.33 -1.41
C CYS A 94 -2.87 -3.48 -1.04
N ILE A 95 -1.95 -4.03 -0.24
CA ILE A 95 -0.73 -3.31 0.15
C ILE A 95 0.11 -2.98 -1.08
N GLU A 96 0.32 -3.93 -2.00
CA GLU A 96 1.10 -3.69 -3.22
C GLU A 96 0.47 -2.61 -4.11
N GLN A 97 -0.84 -2.71 -4.35
CA GLN A 97 -1.57 -1.68 -5.11
C GLN A 97 -1.50 -0.31 -4.42
N GLY A 98 -1.67 -0.27 -3.10
CA GLY A 98 -1.56 0.98 -2.35
C GLY A 98 -0.17 1.58 -2.37
N LEU A 99 0.89 0.76 -2.28
CA LEU A 99 2.28 1.21 -2.41
C LEU A 99 2.54 1.79 -3.80
N GLU A 100 2.04 1.16 -4.86
CA GLU A 100 2.14 1.71 -6.23
C GLU A 100 1.47 3.08 -6.35
N ILE A 101 0.24 3.21 -5.86
CA ILE A 101 -0.48 4.49 -5.83
C ILE A 101 0.33 5.55 -5.08
N MET A 102 0.83 5.22 -3.88
CA MET A 102 1.66 6.15 -3.10
C MET A 102 2.94 6.56 -3.83
N ASN A 103 3.57 5.64 -4.55
CA ASN A 103 4.77 5.92 -5.32
C ASN A 103 4.47 6.86 -6.50
N GLU A 104 3.35 6.67 -7.18
CA GLU A 104 2.89 7.55 -8.24
C GLU A 104 2.57 8.96 -7.71
N GLU A 105 1.86 9.06 -6.59
CA GLU A 105 1.58 10.33 -5.92
C GLU A 105 2.87 11.07 -5.53
N LEU A 106 3.84 10.38 -4.93
CA LEU A 106 5.14 10.96 -4.59
C LEU A 106 5.91 11.44 -5.83
N ASN A 107 5.84 10.70 -6.94
CA ASN A 107 6.45 11.12 -8.20
C ASN A 107 5.78 12.39 -8.78
N GLN A 108 4.47 12.53 -8.62
CA GLN A 108 3.74 13.72 -9.09
C GLN A 108 4.11 14.96 -8.27
N LEU A 109 4.16 14.82 -6.94
CA LEU A 109 4.54 15.90 -6.01
C LEU A 109 5.97 16.39 -6.26
N THR A 110 6.90 15.48 -6.57
CA THR A 110 8.32 15.81 -6.78
C THR A 110 8.64 16.32 -8.19
N GLY A 111 7.84 15.99 -9.20
CA GLY A 111 8.15 16.29 -10.61
C GLY A 111 7.62 17.64 -11.12
N ALA A 112 6.30 17.83 -11.11
CA ALA A 112 5.65 18.95 -11.77
C ALA A 112 5.24 20.05 -10.79
N ASP A 113 4.63 19.68 -9.67
CA ASP A 113 4.18 20.64 -8.65
C ASP A 113 5.36 21.32 -7.98
N SER A 114 6.41 20.57 -7.65
CA SER A 114 7.68 21.13 -7.15
C SER A 114 8.30 22.14 -8.11
N TYR A 115 8.23 21.90 -9.42
CA TYR A 115 8.72 22.84 -10.43
C TYR A 115 7.79 24.06 -10.56
N PHE A 116 6.48 23.88 -10.50
CA PHE A 116 5.52 24.99 -10.49
C PHE A 116 5.66 25.86 -9.24
N PHE A 117 5.82 25.28 -8.05
CA PHE A 117 6.11 26.02 -6.81
C PHE A 117 7.42 26.78 -6.92
N TYR A 118 8.49 26.16 -7.42
CA TYR A 118 9.75 26.84 -7.70
C TYR A 118 9.59 28.03 -8.65
N LEU A 119 8.81 27.88 -9.72
CA LEU A 119 8.54 28.96 -10.67
C LEU A 119 7.69 30.08 -10.04
N LEU A 120 6.71 29.75 -9.19
CA LEU A 120 5.92 30.72 -8.45
C LEU A 120 6.76 31.49 -7.43
N GLU A 121 7.69 30.86 -6.71
CA GLU A 121 8.60 31.59 -5.82
C GLU A 121 9.59 32.48 -6.57
N LYS A 122 10.05 32.05 -7.75
CA LYS A 122 11.06 32.76 -8.53
C LYS A 122 10.50 33.89 -9.39
N HIS A 123 9.26 33.74 -9.87
CA HIS A 123 8.62 34.66 -10.82
C HIS A 123 7.27 35.20 -10.34
N GLY A 124 6.77 34.74 -9.19
CA GLY A 124 5.65 35.35 -8.48
C GLY A 124 6.09 36.66 -7.86
N ILE A 125 5.81 37.74 -8.58
CA ILE A 125 6.09 39.11 -8.19
C ILE A 125 5.31 39.43 -6.90
N ALA A 126 6.02 39.89 -5.86
CA ALA A 126 5.46 40.63 -4.73
C ALA A 126 5.04 42.04 -5.16
#